data_AF-A0ABD7ILB6-F1
#
_entry.id   AF-A0ABD7ILB6-F1
#
_cell.length_a   1.000
_cell.length_b   1.000
_cell.length_c   1.000
_cell.angle_alpha   90.00
_cell.angle_beta   90.00
_cell.angle_gamma   90.00
#
_symmetry.space_group_name_H-M   'P 1'
#
loop_
_entity.id
_entity.type
_entity.pdbx_description
1 polymer ?
#
loop_
_entity_poly.entity_id
_entity_poly.type
_entity_poly.pdbx_seq_one_letter_code
_entity_poly.pdbx_strand_id
1 'polypeptide(L)'
;MLKRTGAKKPELTELSRIGDRLTFLYLEHAKIDRQDSAIRVSDARGVVFVPAAIVSVLMLGPGVDVTHRAMELIGNTGMAVVWVGEHGVRQYAHGRALNHSSRLLEAQAKLFSNQRSRLAVARKMYQMRFPNDDVMNLSMQKLRGKEGARVRQVYQIQSERTGVEWTRREYNPDNFEASTPINQALTAAHQALYGLSYSVIMAMGASAGLGFVHTGHDLSFVYDFADLYKAETSIPVAFDVVASSTADEDIGRKTRLAMRDTFVDGKLLRQMVLDLKAILGVNDVTTETSNLNLWDDRLGLQKFGVQYHEGEVGETK
;
A
#
# COMPACT_ATOMS: atom_id res chain seq x y z
N MET A 1 30.54 36.12 13.29
CA MET A 1 29.15 35.74 13.59
C MET A 1 28.76 34.65 12.59
N LEU A 2 28.70 33.38 13.01
CA LEU A 2 28.41 32.25 12.12
C LEU A 2 26.95 32.35 11.65
N LYS A 3 26.76 32.60 10.35
CA LYS A 3 25.45 32.64 9.69
C LYS A 3 24.90 31.21 9.66
N ARG A 4 24.01 30.85 10.59
CA ARG A 4 23.29 29.58 10.55
C ARG A 4 22.31 29.63 9.37
N THR A 5 22.70 29.04 8.25
CA THR A 5 21.80 28.71 7.13
C THR A 5 21.16 27.36 7.43
N GLY A 6 19.84 27.35 7.52
CA GLY A 6 19.01 26.18 7.83
C GLY A 6 17.71 26.64 8.46
N ALA A 7 16.58 26.05 8.06
CA ALA A 7 15.28 26.34 8.66
C ALA A 7 15.35 26.11 10.18
N LYS A 8 14.76 27.03 10.96
CA LYS A 8 14.71 26.92 12.42
C LYS A 8 14.07 25.59 12.78
N LYS A 9 14.66 24.84 13.74
CA LYS A 9 14.07 23.61 14.27
C LYS A 9 12.63 23.93 14.71
N PRO A 10 11.60 23.27 14.16
CA PRO A 10 10.22 23.60 14.49
C PRO A 10 9.95 23.35 15.97
N GLU A 11 9.19 24.25 16.58
CA GLU A 11 8.79 24.16 17.98
C GLU A 11 7.74 23.04 18.16
N LEU A 12 7.67 22.41 19.33
CA LEU A 12 6.75 21.30 19.65
C LEU A 12 5.27 21.62 19.34
N THR A 13 4.89 22.89 19.40
CA THR A 13 3.54 23.40 19.11
C THR A 13 3.25 23.64 17.62
N GLU A 14 4.27 23.76 16.77
CA GLU A 14 4.11 23.83 15.31
C GLU A 14 4.02 22.42 14.70
N LEU A 15 4.73 21.46 15.32
CA LEU A 15 4.61 20.03 15.01
C LEU A 15 3.21 19.48 15.31
N SER A 16 2.51 20.01 16.32
CA SER A 16 1.20 19.49 16.74
C SER A 16 0.05 19.81 15.78
N ARG A 17 0.16 20.80 14.89
CA ARG A 17 -0.85 21.07 13.84
C ARG A 17 -0.65 20.22 12.58
N ILE A 18 0.55 19.69 12.36
CA ILE A 18 0.88 18.72 11.30
C ILE A 18 0.73 17.27 11.82
N GLY A 19 0.68 17.12 13.15
CA GLY A 19 0.98 15.90 13.90
C GLY A 19 0.06 14.70 13.74
N ASP A 20 -1.03 14.79 12.99
CA ASP A 20 -1.98 13.67 12.88
C ASP A 20 -2.39 13.31 11.44
N ARG A 21 -1.70 13.88 10.43
CA ARG A 21 -1.96 13.53 9.03
C ARG A 21 -0.97 12.53 8.49
N LEU A 22 -1.43 11.29 8.27
CA LEU A 22 -0.68 10.28 7.55
C LEU A 22 -0.61 10.65 6.07
N THR A 23 0.59 10.96 5.60
CA THR A 23 0.88 11.36 4.22
C THR A 23 1.80 10.35 3.54
N PHE A 24 1.43 9.94 2.34
CA PHE A 24 2.19 9.01 1.51
C PHE A 24 2.76 9.75 0.31
N LEU A 25 4.06 9.61 0.06
CA LEU A 25 4.71 10.12 -1.15
C LEU A 25 5.24 8.94 -1.96
N TYR A 26 4.80 8.83 -3.20
CA TYR A 26 5.33 7.86 -4.17
C TYR A 26 6.35 8.54 -5.08
N LEU A 27 7.51 7.92 -5.29
CA LEU A 27 8.55 8.42 -6.19
C LEU A 27 9.06 7.31 -7.09
N GLU A 28 9.28 7.62 -8.37
CA GLU A 28 9.91 6.75 -9.35
C GLU A 28 10.85 7.55 -10.26
N HIS A 29 11.77 6.85 -10.91
CA HIS A 29 12.69 7.44 -11.90
C HIS A 29 13.39 8.73 -11.42
N ALA A 30 13.80 8.76 -10.16
CA ALA A 30 14.32 9.96 -9.49
C ALA A 30 15.52 9.65 -8.59
N LYS A 31 16.42 10.62 -8.47
CA LYS A 31 17.51 10.61 -7.50
C LYS A 31 17.09 11.37 -6.25
N ILE A 32 17.18 10.70 -5.11
CA ILE A 32 16.79 11.20 -3.81
C ILE A 32 18.04 11.49 -2.99
N ASP A 33 18.22 12.75 -2.64
CA ASP A 33 19.28 13.22 -1.76
C ASP A 33 18.69 14.07 -0.61
N ARG A 34 19.56 14.51 0.30
CA ARG A 34 19.22 15.45 1.36
C ARG A 34 19.74 16.84 1.01
N GLN A 35 18.87 17.84 1.14
CA GLN A 35 19.28 19.24 1.23
C GLN A 35 18.66 19.84 2.50
N ASP A 36 19.51 20.22 3.45
CA ASP A 36 19.12 20.69 4.78
C ASP A 36 18.16 19.73 5.52
N SER A 37 16.90 20.13 5.69
CA SER A 37 15.82 19.37 6.32
C SER A 37 14.77 18.87 5.30
N ALA A 38 15.09 18.95 4.01
CA ALA A 38 14.23 18.51 2.92
C ALA A 38 14.82 17.31 2.19
N ILE A 39 13.91 16.49 1.67
CA ILE A 39 14.20 15.45 0.68
C ILE A 39 14.31 16.16 -0.67
N ARG A 40 15.50 16.15 -1.25
CA ARG A 40 15.74 16.66 -2.60
C ARG A 40 15.48 15.55 -3.60
N VAL A 41 14.48 15.72 -4.43
CA VAL A 41 14.10 14.80 -5.51
C VAL A 41 14.58 15.41 -6.83
N SER A 42 15.38 14.69 -7.59
CA SER A 42 15.88 15.14 -8.91
C SER A 42 15.50 14.12 -9.97
N ASP A 43 14.81 14.53 -11.03
CA ASP A 43 14.43 13.69 -12.16
C ASP A 43 14.71 14.40 -13.49
N ALA A 44 14.17 13.86 -14.60
CA ALA A 44 14.32 14.46 -15.93
C ALA A 44 13.61 15.82 -16.09
N ARG A 45 12.67 16.16 -15.20
CA ARG A 45 11.89 17.41 -15.23
C ARG A 45 12.53 18.50 -14.39
N GLY A 46 13.34 18.14 -13.40
CA GLY A 46 14.13 19.09 -12.61
C GLY A 46 14.35 18.63 -11.18
N VAL A 47 14.46 19.60 -10.27
CA VAL A 47 14.73 19.37 -8.85
C VAL A 47 13.59 19.92 -8.02
N VAL A 48 13.11 19.12 -7.07
CA VAL A 48 12.08 19.50 -6.10
C VAL A 48 12.55 19.23 -4.69
N PHE A 49 12.17 20.10 -3.76
CA PHE A 49 12.44 19.97 -2.34
C PHE A 49 11.16 19.66 -1.58
N VAL A 50 11.09 18.48 -0.99
CA VAL A 50 9.96 18.05 -0.16
C VAL A 50 10.35 18.16 1.31
N PRO A 51 9.66 19.00 2.12
CA PRO A 51 9.95 19.08 3.54
C PRO A 51 9.75 17.72 4.23
N ALA A 52 10.75 17.21 4.94
CA ALA A 52 10.66 15.88 5.55
C ALA A 52 9.58 15.82 6.66
N ALA A 53 9.25 16.96 7.26
CA ALA A 53 8.25 17.06 8.32
C ALA A 53 6.79 16.81 7.87
N ILE A 54 6.51 16.85 6.56
CA ILE A 54 5.15 16.67 6.03
C ILE A 54 4.92 15.31 5.38
N VAL A 55 5.92 14.43 5.36
CA VAL A 55 5.84 13.09 4.76
C VAL A 55 5.89 12.04 5.86
N SER A 56 4.93 11.12 5.89
CA SER A 56 4.92 10.01 6.85
C SER A 56 5.53 8.74 6.24
N VAL A 57 5.15 8.41 5.01
CA VAL A 57 5.56 7.18 4.33
C VAL A 57 6.10 7.52 2.93
N LEU A 58 7.28 7.00 2.62
CA LEU A 58 7.91 7.11 1.31
C LEU A 58 7.83 5.77 0.57
N MET A 59 7.09 5.73 -0.53
CA MET A 59 6.99 4.58 -1.42
C MET A 59 7.94 4.78 -2.60
N LEU A 60 8.98 3.97 -2.68
CA LEU A 60 10.03 4.07 -3.69
C LEU A 60 9.78 3.03 -4.79
N GLY A 61 9.30 3.52 -5.93
CA GLY A 61 9.07 2.74 -7.14
C GLY A 61 10.36 2.47 -7.93
N PRO A 62 10.23 1.88 -9.13
CA PRO A 62 11.35 1.57 -10.00
C PRO A 62 12.18 2.80 -10.41
N GLY A 63 13.49 2.60 -10.61
CA GLY A 63 14.39 3.64 -11.11
C GLY A 63 14.74 4.73 -10.09
N VAL A 64 14.56 4.48 -8.79
CA VAL A 64 14.96 5.40 -7.73
C VAL A 64 16.37 5.09 -7.22
N ASP A 65 17.23 6.11 -7.19
CA ASP A 65 18.50 6.10 -6.46
C ASP A 65 18.35 6.90 -5.16
N VAL A 66 18.82 6.37 -4.02
CA VAL A 66 18.74 7.08 -2.72
C VAL A 66 20.12 7.19 -2.09
N THR A 67 20.54 8.40 -1.71
CA THR A 67 21.81 8.59 -1.00
C THR A 67 21.70 8.18 0.47
N HIS A 68 22.84 7.87 1.08
CA HIS A 68 22.91 7.60 2.51
C HIS A 68 22.40 8.80 3.34
N ARG A 69 22.68 10.04 2.93
CA ARG A 69 22.24 11.24 3.66
C ARG A 69 20.73 11.44 3.60
N ALA A 70 20.08 11.07 2.48
CA ALA A 70 18.63 11.00 2.41
C ALA A 70 18.07 9.96 3.40
N MET A 71 18.64 8.75 3.42
CA MET A 71 18.23 7.68 4.34
C MET A 71 18.42 8.06 5.82
N GLU A 72 19.50 8.77 6.16
CA GLU A 72 19.73 9.32 7.50
C GLU A 72 18.62 10.32 7.88
N LEU A 73 18.23 11.23 6.97
CA LEU A 73 17.14 12.17 7.22
C LEU A 73 15.82 11.43 7.46
N ILE A 74 15.46 10.51 6.56
CA ILE A 74 14.25 9.66 6.65
C ILE A 74 14.18 8.94 8.01
N GLY A 75 15.28 8.32 8.43
CA GLY A 75 15.35 7.63 9.72
C GLY A 75 15.20 8.57 10.93
N ASN A 76 15.83 9.74 10.88
CA ASN A 76 15.79 10.72 11.96
C ASN A 76 14.44 11.43 12.09
N THR A 77 13.68 11.58 10.99
CA THR A 77 12.34 12.17 11.00
C THR A 77 11.23 11.16 11.29
N GLY A 78 11.56 9.88 11.46
CA GLY A 78 10.58 8.84 11.79
C GLY A 78 9.71 8.43 10.61
N MET A 79 10.14 8.73 9.38
CA MET A 79 9.45 8.33 8.16
C MET A 79 9.58 6.82 7.94
N ALA A 80 8.49 6.19 7.52
CA ALA A 80 8.55 4.86 6.96
C ALA A 80 9.03 4.92 5.50
N VAL A 81 9.79 3.93 5.07
CA VAL A 81 10.19 3.78 3.66
C VAL A 81 9.89 2.37 3.19
N VAL A 82 9.31 2.25 2.00
CA VAL A 82 8.96 0.96 1.40
C VAL A 82 9.40 0.98 -0.06
N TRP A 83 10.23 0.02 -0.45
CA TRP A 83 10.57 -0.24 -1.85
C TRP A 83 9.49 -1.10 -2.47
N VAL A 84 8.90 -0.59 -3.54
CA VAL A 84 7.72 -1.14 -4.18
C VAL A 84 7.91 -1.25 -5.69
N GLY A 85 7.09 -2.07 -6.33
CA GLY A 85 6.87 -1.98 -7.76
C GLY A 85 6.05 -0.72 -8.10
N GLU A 86 5.81 -0.50 -9.39
CA GLU A 86 5.01 0.63 -9.90
C GLU A 86 3.71 0.81 -9.08
N HIS A 87 3.54 1.98 -8.45
CA HIS A 87 2.42 2.31 -7.55
C HIS A 87 2.03 1.23 -6.53
N GLY A 88 2.97 0.45 -5.99
CA GLY A 88 2.69 -0.51 -4.92
C GLY A 88 2.25 -1.90 -5.39
N VAL A 89 2.24 -2.20 -6.70
CA VAL A 89 1.86 -3.54 -7.21
C VAL A 89 2.79 -4.67 -6.75
N ARG A 90 3.93 -4.35 -6.16
CA ARG A 90 4.81 -5.30 -5.47
C ARG A 90 5.42 -4.61 -4.27
N GLN A 91 5.79 -5.39 -3.26
CA GLN A 91 6.61 -4.94 -2.14
C GLN A 91 7.91 -5.75 -2.19
N TYR A 92 9.06 -5.08 -2.09
CA TYR A 92 10.40 -5.70 -2.18
C TYR A 92 11.16 -5.64 -0.85
N ALA A 93 11.27 -4.44 -0.28
CA ALA A 93 11.97 -4.20 0.98
C ALA A 93 11.32 -3.04 1.74
N HIS A 94 11.53 -2.95 3.03
CA HIS A 94 11.02 -1.86 3.86
C HIS A 94 12.06 -1.45 4.91
N GLY A 95 12.02 -0.19 5.28
CA GLY A 95 12.78 0.38 6.39
C GLY A 95 12.00 0.30 7.70
N ARG A 96 12.24 1.25 8.60
CA ARG A 96 11.59 1.28 9.91
C ARG A 96 10.11 1.68 9.79
N ALA A 97 9.33 1.27 10.79
CA ALA A 97 7.94 1.67 10.92
C ALA A 97 7.79 3.15 11.26
N LEU A 98 6.63 3.71 10.93
CA LEU A 98 6.28 5.10 11.20
C LEU A 98 6.46 5.48 12.68
N ASN A 99 7.09 6.64 12.90
CA ASN A 99 7.30 7.26 14.21
C ASN A 99 7.98 6.36 15.25
N HIS A 100 8.68 5.30 14.81
CA HIS A 100 9.30 4.28 15.67
C HIS A 100 8.33 3.64 16.68
N SER A 101 7.02 3.65 16.40
CA SER A 101 6.00 3.13 17.31
C SER A 101 5.83 1.62 17.17
N SER A 102 5.83 0.90 18.28
CA SER A 102 5.47 -0.53 18.35
C SER A 102 4.00 -0.78 18.63
N ARG A 103 3.16 0.27 18.75
CA ARG A 103 1.79 0.16 19.27
C ARG A 103 0.91 -0.81 18.46
N LEU A 104 0.98 -0.74 17.13
CA LEU A 104 0.23 -1.65 16.26
C LEU A 104 0.76 -3.08 16.33
N LEU A 105 2.08 -3.26 16.40
CA LEU A 105 2.72 -4.56 16.56
C LEU A 105 2.31 -5.25 17.86
N GLU A 106 2.37 -4.53 18.98
CA GLU A 106 1.98 -5.04 20.30
C GLU A 106 0.49 -5.40 20.36
N ALA A 107 -0.37 -4.54 19.80
CA ALA A 107 -1.80 -4.79 19.70
C ALA A 107 -2.09 -6.06 18.86
N GLN A 108 -1.44 -6.19 17.70
CA GLN A 108 -1.56 -7.38 16.86
C GLN A 108 -1.08 -8.63 17.58
N ALA A 109 0.09 -8.59 18.22
CA ALA A 109 0.63 -9.72 18.97
C ALA A 109 -0.30 -10.17 20.09
N LYS A 110 -0.88 -9.22 20.84
CA LYS A 110 -1.86 -9.51 21.90
C LYS A 110 -3.13 -10.15 21.34
N LEU A 111 -3.67 -9.63 20.24
CA LEU A 111 -4.86 -10.18 19.59
C LEU A 111 -4.62 -11.57 19.01
N PHE A 112 -3.44 -11.79 18.41
CA PHE A 112 -3.05 -13.06 17.80
C PHE A 112 -2.80 -14.17 18.84
N SER A 113 -2.14 -13.83 19.95
CA SER A 113 -1.66 -14.83 20.93
C SER A 113 -2.75 -15.43 21.81
N ASN A 114 -3.98 -14.88 21.78
CA ASN A 114 -5.12 -15.43 22.50
C ASN A 114 -6.17 -15.96 21.52
N GLN A 115 -6.57 -17.23 21.70
CA GLN A 115 -7.49 -17.92 20.78
C GLN A 115 -8.85 -17.21 20.64
N ARG A 116 -9.37 -16.62 21.72
CA ARG A 116 -10.69 -15.94 21.71
C ARG A 116 -10.61 -14.62 20.95
N SER A 117 -9.60 -13.80 21.22
CA SER A 117 -9.41 -12.53 20.49
C SER A 117 -9.06 -12.78 19.02
N ARG A 118 -8.23 -13.78 18.72
CA ARG A 118 -7.89 -14.14 17.34
C ARG A 118 -9.14 -14.51 16.54
N LEU A 119 -10.02 -15.33 17.12
CA LEU A 119 -11.30 -15.68 16.49
C LEU A 119 -12.22 -14.45 16.35
N ALA A 120 -12.26 -13.56 17.34
CA ALA A 120 -13.06 -12.34 17.26
C ALA A 120 -12.59 -11.41 16.13
N VAL A 121 -11.27 -11.26 15.95
CA VAL A 121 -10.71 -10.50 14.83
C VAL A 121 -11.03 -11.16 13.50
N ALA A 122 -10.85 -12.48 13.38
CA ALA A 122 -11.23 -13.21 12.17
C ALA A 122 -12.72 -12.96 11.82
N ARG A 123 -13.63 -13.09 12.78
CA ARG A 123 -15.06 -12.77 12.57
C ARG A 123 -15.26 -11.33 12.10
N LYS A 124 -14.58 -10.35 12.70
CA LYS A 124 -14.64 -8.95 12.27
C LYS A 124 -14.19 -8.79 10.80
N MET A 125 -13.09 -9.42 10.41
CA MET A 125 -12.59 -9.39 9.04
C MET A 125 -13.59 -10.02 8.05
N TYR A 126 -14.21 -11.14 8.42
CA TYR A 126 -15.28 -11.74 7.60
C TYR A 126 -16.53 -10.86 7.51
N GLN A 127 -16.91 -10.17 8.59
CA GLN A 127 -18.05 -9.23 8.58
C GLN A 127 -17.78 -8.05 7.64
N MET A 128 -16.55 -7.51 7.64
CA MET A 128 -16.16 -6.44 6.71
C MET A 128 -16.28 -6.88 5.25
N ARG A 129 -15.87 -8.11 4.95
CA ARG A 129 -15.89 -8.66 3.60
C ARG A 129 -17.28 -9.10 3.13
N PHE A 130 -18.15 -9.49 4.07
CA PHE A 130 -19.51 -9.95 3.80
C PHE A 130 -20.50 -9.30 4.78
N PRO A 131 -20.87 -8.02 4.56
CA PRO A 131 -21.64 -7.23 5.54
C PRO A 131 -23.01 -7.81 5.90
N ASN A 132 -23.61 -8.59 5.00
CA ASN A 132 -24.95 -9.15 5.18
C ASN A 132 -24.96 -10.52 5.90
N ASP A 133 -23.79 -11.11 6.15
CA ASP A 133 -23.70 -12.43 6.77
C ASP A 133 -23.56 -12.32 8.29
N ASP A 134 -24.29 -13.15 9.04
CA ASP A 134 -24.03 -13.33 10.47
C ASP A 134 -22.86 -14.30 10.69
N VAL A 135 -21.75 -13.76 11.19
CA VAL A 135 -20.54 -14.51 11.53
C VAL A 135 -20.25 -14.57 13.03
N MET A 136 -21.10 -13.99 13.88
CA MET A 136 -20.84 -13.78 15.31
C MET A 136 -20.57 -15.07 16.07
N ASN A 137 -21.24 -16.16 15.69
CA ASN A 137 -21.16 -17.46 16.36
C ASN A 137 -20.37 -18.51 15.56
N LEU A 138 -19.68 -18.13 14.47
CA LEU A 138 -18.95 -19.08 13.64
C LEU A 138 -17.58 -19.44 14.22
N SER A 139 -17.20 -20.70 14.15
CA SER A 139 -15.83 -21.15 14.45
C SER A 139 -14.89 -20.84 13.28
N MET A 140 -13.57 -20.83 13.53
CA MET A 140 -12.56 -20.60 12.49
C MET A 140 -12.71 -21.55 11.29
N GLN A 141 -13.03 -22.83 11.54
CA GLN A 141 -13.26 -23.81 10.49
C GLN A 141 -14.51 -23.47 9.65
N LYS A 142 -15.60 -23.04 10.29
CA LYS A 142 -16.83 -22.64 9.59
C LYS A 142 -16.62 -21.37 8.76
N LEU A 143 -15.86 -20.41 9.28
CA LEU A 143 -15.49 -19.20 8.54
C LEU A 143 -14.77 -19.55 7.24
N ARG A 144 -13.70 -20.34 7.32
CA ARG A 144 -12.93 -20.81 6.15
C ARG A 144 -13.78 -21.62 5.16
N GLY A 145 -14.67 -22.48 5.67
CA GLY A 145 -15.56 -23.29 4.83
C GLY A 145 -16.58 -22.48 4.02
N LYS A 146 -17.09 -21.37 4.58
CA LYS A 146 -18.03 -20.49 3.87
C LYS A 146 -17.35 -19.60 2.83
N GLU A 147 -16.07 -19.31 3.01
CA GLU A 147 -15.34 -18.37 2.16
C GLU A 147 -15.31 -18.79 0.69
N GLY A 148 -15.03 -20.06 0.42
CA GLY A 148 -14.91 -20.57 -0.95
C GLY A 148 -16.20 -20.39 -1.75
N ALA A 149 -17.37 -20.60 -1.14
CA ALA A 149 -18.65 -20.41 -1.82
C ALA A 149 -18.90 -18.94 -2.18
N ARG A 150 -18.59 -18.01 -1.27
CA ARG A 150 -18.79 -16.57 -1.50
C ARG A 150 -17.86 -16.04 -2.58
N VAL A 151 -16.60 -16.44 -2.58
CA VAL A 151 -15.63 -16.03 -3.62
C VAL A 151 -16.06 -16.58 -4.99
N ARG A 152 -16.55 -17.82 -5.07
CA ARG A 152 -17.10 -18.38 -6.31
C ARG A 152 -18.30 -17.59 -6.82
N GLN A 153 -19.19 -17.15 -5.94
CA GLN A 153 -20.31 -16.30 -6.31
C GLN A 153 -19.84 -14.96 -6.90
N VAL A 154 -18.81 -14.34 -6.32
CA VAL A 154 -18.21 -13.11 -6.89
C VAL A 154 -17.67 -13.38 -8.29
N TYR A 155 -16.95 -14.50 -8.51
CA TYR A 155 -16.48 -14.86 -9.85
C TYR A 155 -17.62 -15.08 -10.85
N GLN A 156 -18.70 -15.73 -10.45
CA GLN A 156 -19.86 -15.94 -11.30
C GLN A 156 -20.53 -14.61 -11.69
N ILE A 157 -20.75 -13.71 -10.72
CA ILE A 157 -21.31 -12.37 -10.99
C ILE A 157 -20.43 -11.61 -11.98
N GLN A 158 -19.10 -11.67 -11.82
CA GLN A 158 -18.17 -10.98 -12.70
C GLN A 158 -18.11 -11.61 -14.09
N SER A 159 -18.18 -12.95 -14.18
CA SER A 159 -18.29 -13.69 -15.44
C SER A 159 -19.55 -13.30 -16.22
N GLU A 160 -20.70 -13.24 -15.54
CA GLU A 160 -21.97 -12.82 -16.13
C GLU A 160 -21.93 -11.35 -16.56
N ARG A 161 -21.33 -10.47 -15.74
CA ARG A 161 -21.19 -9.02 -16.03
C ARG A 161 -20.38 -8.76 -17.29
N THR A 162 -19.26 -9.46 -17.47
CA THR A 162 -18.30 -9.13 -18.54
C THR A 162 -18.37 -10.08 -19.74
N GLY A 163 -19.11 -11.20 -19.62
CA GLY A 163 -19.14 -12.26 -20.62
C GLY A 163 -17.88 -13.12 -20.66
N VAL A 164 -16.93 -12.93 -19.75
CA VAL A 164 -15.70 -13.74 -19.67
C VAL A 164 -16.01 -15.04 -18.96
N GLU A 165 -15.85 -16.17 -19.65
CA GLU A 165 -16.10 -17.49 -19.06
C GLU A 165 -15.16 -17.77 -17.88
N TRP A 166 -15.75 -18.23 -16.77
CA TRP A 166 -15.01 -18.67 -15.59
C TRP A 166 -15.57 -20.01 -15.09
N THR A 167 -14.70 -21.01 -14.95
CA THR A 167 -15.08 -22.34 -14.47
C THR A 167 -14.52 -22.61 -13.07
N ARG A 168 -13.21 -22.45 -12.90
CA ARG A 168 -12.53 -22.62 -11.62
C ARG A 168 -11.27 -21.76 -11.54
N ARG A 169 -10.85 -21.51 -10.30
CA ARG A 169 -9.55 -20.87 -10.01
C ARG A 169 -8.45 -21.93 -10.12
N GLU A 170 -7.52 -21.72 -11.03
CA GLU A 170 -6.35 -22.57 -11.25
C GLU A 170 -5.08 -21.72 -11.21
N TYR A 171 -4.08 -22.21 -10.48
CA TYR A 171 -2.77 -21.58 -10.42
C TYR A 171 -1.72 -22.67 -10.42
N ASN A 172 -0.85 -22.66 -11.43
CA ASN A 172 0.35 -23.48 -11.46
C ASN A 172 1.56 -22.57 -11.20
N PRO A 173 2.22 -22.68 -10.02
CA PRO A 173 3.40 -21.90 -9.70
C PRO A 173 4.55 -22.08 -10.70
N ASP A 174 4.64 -23.26 -11.33
CA ASP A 174 5.74 -23.64 -12.22
C ASP A 174 5.46 -23.32 -13.70
N ASN A 175 4.21 -22.99 -14.05
CA ASN A 175 3.83 -22.65 -15.41
C ASN A 175 2.64 -21.66 -15.45
N PHE A 176 2.96 -20.37 -15.44
CA PHE A 176 1.98 -19.29 -15.47
C PHE A 176 1.18 -19.24 -16.78
N GLU A 177 1.85 -19.43 -17.93
CA GLU A 177 1.25 -19.30 -19.27
C GLU A 177 0.26 -20.43 -19.59
N ALA A 178 0.39 -21.59 -18.94
CA ALA A 178 -0.55 -22.70 -19.10
C ALA A 178 -1.95 -22.43 -18.51
N SER A 179 -2.13 -21.33 -17.77
CA SER A 179 -3.42 -20.97 -17.19
C SER A 179 -4.29 -20.21 -18.20
N THR A 180 -5.62 -20.33 -18.08
CA THR A 180 -6.55 -19.50 -18.88
C THR A 180 -6.30 -18.01 -18.67
N PRO A 181 -6.60 -17.13 -19.66
CA PRO A 181 -6.40 -15.69 -19.53
C PRO A 181 -6.96 -15.10 -18.23
N ILE A 182 -8.16 -15.52 -17.82
CA ILE A 182 -8.76 -15.07 -16.57
C ILE A 182 -7.99 -15.51 -15.32
N ASN A 183 -7.43 -16.72 -15.31
CA ASN A 183 -6.60 -17.18 -14.19
C ASN A 183 -5.25 -16.46 -14.14
N GLN A 184 -4.66 -16.11 -15.28
CA GLN A 184 -3.47 -15.27 -15.35
C GLN A 184 -3.76 -13.86 -14.81
N ALA A 185 -4.86 -13.24 -15.26
CA ALA A 185 -5.30 -11.93 -14.79
C ALA A 185 -5.55 -11.93 -13.27
N LEU A 186 -6.33 -12.89 -12.76
CA LEU A 186 -6.60 -13.00 -11.32
C LEU A 186 -5.33 -13.18 -10.49
N THR A 187 -4.36 -13.95 -10.99
CA THR A 187 -3.06 -14.11 -10.33
C THR A 187 -2.32 -12.78 -10.26
N ALA A 188 -2.20 -12.08 -11.39
CA ALA A 188 -1.52 -10.80 -11.46
C ALA A 188 -2.21 -9.74 -10.58
N ALA A 189 -3.55 -9.70 -10.59
CA ALA A 189 -4.33 -8.76 -9.80
C ALA A 189 -4.20 -9.00 -8.30
N HIS A 190 -4.27 -10.26 -7.86
CA HIS A 190 -4.08 -10.59 -6.45
C HIS A 190 -2.66 -10.29 -5.99
N GLN A 191 -1.63 -10.61 -6.78
CA GLN A 191 -0.25 -10.26 -6.46
C GLN A 191 -0.07 -8.74 -6.30
N ALA A 192 -0.70 -7.95 -7.16
CA ALA A 192 -0.70 -6.49 -7.05
C ALA A 192 -1.32 -6.01 -5.72
N LEU A 193 -2.47 -6.57 -5.36
CA LEU A 193 -3.14 -6.25 -4.10
C LEU A 193 -2.35 -6.71 -2.87
N TYR A 194 -1.65 -7.84 -2.96
CA TYR A 194 -0.74 -8.31 -1.90
C TYR A 194 0.44 -7.34 -1.70
N GLY A 195 1.02 -6.83 -2.79
CA GLY A 195 2.07 -5.81 -2.74
C GLY A 195 1.63 -4.55 -1.99
N LEU A 196 0.43 -4.03 -2.31
CA LEU A 196 -0.12 -2.85 -1.65
C LEU A 196 -0.41 -3.13 -0.17
N SER A 197 -1.04 -4.28 0.13
CA SER A 197 -1.36 -4.71 1.49
C SER A 197 -0.12 -4.84 2.36
N TYR A 198 0.93 -5.47 1.83
CA TYR A 198 2.19 -5.63 2.52
C TYR A 198 2.85 -4.26 2.79
N SER A 199 2.81 -3.36 1.81
CA SER A 199 3.33 -2.00 1.97
C SER A 199 2.65 -1.23 3.10
N VAL A 200 1.31 -1.30 3.20
CA VAL A 200 0.56 -0.67 4.31
C VAL A 200 0.91 -1.29 5.65
N ILE A 201 0.92 -2.62 5.74
CA ILE A 201 1.24 -3.36 6.98
C ILE A 201 2.60 -2.93 7.52
N MET A 202 3.63 -2.90 6.66
CA MET A 202 4.99 -2.56 7.09
C MET A 202 5.18 -1.08 7.36
N ALA A 203 4.58 -0.19 6.56
CA ALA A 203 4.66 1.24 6.79
C ALA A 203 4.06 1.63 8.15
N MET A 204 2.96 0.98 8.53
CA MET A 204 2.28 1.20 9.81
C MET A 204 2.92 0.45 10.99
N GLY A 205 3.91 -0.41 10.74
CA GLY A 205 4.61 -1.16 11.79
C GLY A 205 3.86 -2.37 12.34
N ALA A 206 2.88 -2.90 11.61
CA ALA A 206 2.30 -4.20 11.91
C ALA A 206 3.17 -5.34 11.32
N SER A 207 2.96 -6.57 11.80
CA SER A 207 3.64 -7.76 11.30
C SER A 207 2.88 -8.42 10.16
N ALA A 208 3.58 -8.72 9.07
CA ALA A 208 3.07 -9.51 7.94
C ALA A 208 2.77 -10.98 8.30
N GLY A 209 3.46 -11.53 9.30
CA GLY A 209 3.38 -12.97 9.64
C GLY A 209 2.29 -13.33 10.64
N LEU A 210 1.77 -12.37 11.40
CA LEU A 210 0.78 -12.61 12.46
C LEU A 210 -0.65 -12.54 11.92
N GLY A 211 -1.03 -13.54 11.11
CA GLY A 211 -2.36 -13.67 10.51
C GLY A 211 -3.43 -14.21 11.47
N PHE A 212 -4.65 -13.70 11.33
CA PHE A 212 -5.81 -14.13 12.11
C PHE A 212 -6.51 -15.34 11.49
N VAL A 213 -6.64 -15.39 10.16
CA VAL A 213 -7.28 -16.49 9.41
C VAL A 213 -6.21 -17.42 8.84
N HIS A 214 -5.29 -16.91 8.03
CA HIS A 214 -4.12 -17.64 7.54
C HIS A 214 -3.03 -17.69 8.62
N THR A 215 -2.30 -18.81 8.68
CA THR A 215 -1.14 -19.00 9.58
C THR A 215 -0.14 -19.97 8.98
N GLY A 216 1.11 -19.91 9.46
CA GLY A 216 2.16 -20.88 9.12
C GLY A 216 3.12 -20.39 8.03
N HIS A 217 3.00 -19.14 7.58
CA HIS A 217 3.93 -18.52 6.66
C HIS A 217 4.12 -17.02 7.00
N ASP A 218 5.23 -16.46 6.55
CA ASP A 218 5.69 -15.08 6.80
C ASP A 218 4.76 -13.98 6.28
N LEU A 219 3.91 -14.29 5.29
CA LEU A 219 2.91 -13.37 4.72
C LEU A 219 1.46 -13.62 5.18
N SER A 220 1.24 -14.34 6.28
CA SER A 220 -0.11 -14.77 6.73
C SER A 220 -1.10 -13.61 6.83
N PHE A 221 -0.71 -12.53 7.48
CA PHE A 221 -1.56 -11.37 7.63
C PHE A 221 -1.71 -10.56 6.35
N VAL A 222 -0.74 -10.61 5.42
CA VAL A 222 -0.87 -9.97 4.11
C VAL A 222 -2.03 -10.57 3.33
N TYR A 223 -2.19 -11.90 3.36
CA TYR A 223 -3.31 -12.56 2.67
C TYR A 223 -4.65 -12.25 3.36
N ASP A 224 -4.69 -12.34 4.69
CA ASP A 224 -5.90 -11.97 5.45
C ASP A 224 -6.36 -10.54 5.13
N PHE A 225 -5.42 -9.61 5.10
CA PHE A 225 -5.71 -8.20 4.92
C PHE A 225 -6.10 -7.87 3.48
N ALA A 226 -5.40 -8.44 2.49
CA ALA A 226 -5.74 -8.28 1.08
C ALA A 226 -7.12 -8.85 0.73
N ASP A 227 -7.51 -9.94 1.38
CA ASP A 227 -8.79 -10.61 1.15
C ASP A 227 -10.00 -9.71 1.43
N LEU A 228 -9.85 -8.70 2.28
CA LEU A 228 -10.90 -7.69 2.54
C LEU A 228 -11.30 -6.94 1.26
N TYR A 229 -10.35 -6.73 0.35
CA TYR A 229 -10.54 -5.85 -0.81
C TYR A 229 -10.70 -6.61 -2.13
N LYS A 230 -10.44 -7.92 -2.17
CA LYS A 230 -10.40 -8.70 -3.42
C LYS A 230 -11.66 -8.57 -4.26
N ALA A 231 -12.82 -8.67 -3.62
CA ALA A 231 -14.13 -8.68 -4.29
C ALA A 231 -14.48 -7.35 -4.95
N GLU A 232 -14.00 -6.24 -4.40
CA GLU A 232 -14.30 -4.89 -4.89
C GLU A 232 -13.20 -4.34 -5.80
N THR A 233 -12.03 -4.96 -5.84
CA THR A 233 -10.85 -4.46 -6.58
C THR A 233 -10.27 -5.50 -7.53
N SER A 234 -9.42 -6.41 -7.04
CA SER A 234 -8.61 -7.30 -7.88
C SER A 234 -9.43 -8.25 -8.75
N ILE A 235 -10.60 -8.71 -8.28
CA ILE A 235 -11.45 -9.61 -9.05
C ILE A 235 -12.13 -8.86 -10.20
N PRO A 236 -12.90 -7.77 -9.96
CA PRO A 236 -13.48 -6.97 -11.05
C PRO A 236 -12.44 -6.54 -12.10
N VAL A 237 -11.29 -6.02 -11.67
CA VAL A 237 -10.22 -5.56 -12.57
C VAL A 237 -9.71 -6.69 -13.47
N ALA A 238 -9.52 -7.90 -12.94
CA ALA A 238 -9.07 -9.04 -13.74
C ALA A 238 -10.08 -9.41 -14.83
N PHE A 239 -11.39 -9.40 -14.52
CA PHE A 239 -12.44 -9.68 -15.49
C PHE A 239 -12.55 -8.58 -16.55
N ASP A 240 -12.47 -7.31 -16.16
CA ASP A 240 -12.52 -6.17 -17.09
C ASP A 240 -11.33 -6.14 -18.04
N VAL A 241 -10.13 -6.47 -17.55
CA VAL A 241 -8.92 -6.58 -18.40
C VAL A 241 -9.10 -7.67 -19.44
N VAL A 242 -9.55 -8.87 -19.05
CA VAL A 242 -9.73 -9.97 -20.00
C VAL A 242 -10.83 -9.65 -21.03
N ALA A 243 -11.94 -9.05 -20.59
CA ALA A 243 -13.03 -8.66 -21.48
C ALA A 243 -12.60 -7.63 -22.55
N SER A 244 -11.60 -6.81 -22.23
CA SER A 244 -11.07 -5.76 -23.11
C SER A 244 -9.77 -6.13 -23.82
N SER A 245 -9.26 -7.37 -23.64
CA SER A 245 -8.01 -7.83 -24.23
C SER A 245 -8.23 -8.77 -25.40
N THR A 246 -7.28 -8.77 -26.33
CA THR A 246 -7.21 -9.72 -27.45
C THR A 246 -6.24 -10.87 -27.11
N ALA A 247 -6.28 -11.95 -27.89
CA ALA A 247 -5.56 -13.19 -27.60
C ALA A 247 -4.02 -13.04 -27.57
N ASP A 248 -3.46 -12.07 -28.29
CA ASP A 248 -2.01 -11.89 -28.43
C ASP A 248 -1.40 -10.93 -27.39
N GLU A 249 -2.22 -10.39 -26.48
CA GLU A 249 -1.76 -9.40 -25.51
C GLU A 249 -1.26 -10.03 -24.21
N ASP A 250 -0.21 -9.45 -23.63
CA ASP A 250 0.26 -9.84 -22.30
C ASP A 250 -0.75 -9.42 -21.22
N ILE A 251 -1.66 -10.36 -20.91
CA ILE A 251 -2.71 -10.22 -19.89
C ILE A 251 -2.11 -9.90 -18.52
N GLY A 252 -0.99 -10.53 -18.17
CA GLY A 252 -0.32 -10.31 -16.89
C GLY A 252 0.13 -8.87 -16.74
N ARG A 253 0.79 -8.31 -17.75
CA ARG A 253 1.23 -6.91 -17.79
C ARG A 253 0.05 -5.95 -17.80
N LYS A 254 -0.94 -6.16 -18.66
CA LYS A 254 -2.15 -5.32 -18.70
C LYS A 254 -2.86 -5.27 -17.34
N THR A 255 -2.97 -6.43 -16.68
CA THR A 255 -3.61 -6.51 -15.37
C THR A 255 -2.83 -5.74 -14.30
N ARG A 256 -1.50 -5.85 -14.29
CA ARG A 256 -0.68 -5.05 -13.35
C ARG A 256 -0.85 -3.55 -13.57
N LEU A 257 -0.92 -3.10 -14.82
CA LEU A 257 -1.17 -1.70 -15.16
C LEU A 257 -2.58 -1.24 -14.74
N ALA A 258 -3.60 -2.07 -14.94
CA ALA A 258 -4.96 -1.74 -14.50
C ALA A 258 -5.09 -1.67 -12.96
N MET A 259 -4.42 -2.57 -12.24
CA MET A 259 -4.34 -2.53 -10.78
C MET A 259 -3.58 -1.29 -10.29
N ARG A 260 -2.47 -0.96 -10.95
CA ARG A 260 -1.73 0.29 -10.72
C ARG A 260 -2.67 1.49 -10.82
N ASP A 261 -3.42 1.59 -11.92
CA ASP A 261 -4.36 2.70 -12.15
C ASP A 261 -5.47 2.75 -11.08
N THR A 262 -5.87 1.60 -10.53
CA THR A 262 -6.81 1.51 -9.40
C THR A 262 -6.21 2.05 -8.10
N PHE A 263 -4.89 2.00 -7.94
CA PHE A 263 -4.19 2.44 -6.71
C PHE A 263 -3.80 3.92 -6.75
N VAL A 264 -3.66 4.51 -7.94
CA VAL A 264 -3.11 5.86 -8.16
C VAL A 264 -3.82 6.95 -7.35
N ASP A 265 -5.15 6.90 -7.19
CA ASP A 265 -5.89 7.94 -6.45
C ASP A 265 -5.72 7.87 -4.92
N GLY A 266 -5.08 6.81 -4.43
CA GLY A 266 -4.79 6.55 -3.03
C GLY A 266 -6.01 6.30 -2.14
N LYS A 267 -7.25 6.25 -2.67
CA LYS A 267 -8.45 6.05 -1.85
C LYS A 267 -8.41 4.70 -1.15
N LEU A 268 -8.01 3.66 -1.87
CA LEU A 268 -7.83 2.32 -1.31
C LEU A 268 -6.77 2.32 -0.20
N LEU A 269 -5.60 2.93 -0.46
CA LEU A 269 -4.53 3.06 0.54
C LEU A 269 -5.02 3.72 1.83
N ARG A 270 -5.82 4.79 1.73
CA ARG A 270 -6.43 5.47 2.87
C ARG A 270 -7.34 4.53 3.66
N GLN A 271 -8.22 3.82 2.97
CA GLN A 271 -9.16 2.88 3.58
C GLN A 271 -8.41 1.76 4.30
N MET A 272 -7.36 1.22 3.68
CA MET A 272 -6.50 0.18 4.25
C MET A 272 -5.88 0.62 5.58
N VAL A 273 -5.36 1.84 5.67
CA VAL A 273 -4.80 2.37 6.92
C VAL A 273 -5.86 2.42 8.04
N LEU A 274 -7.07 2.90 7.72
CA LEU A 274 -8.17 2.99 8.68
C LEU A 274 -8.63 1.61 9.14
N ASP A 275 -8.78 0.68 8.20
CA ASP A 275 -9.19 -0.70 8.48
C ASP A 275 -8.16 -1.44 9.32
N LEU A 276 -6.86 -1.29 9.03
CA LEU A 276 -5.79 -1.90 9.81
C LEU A 276 -5.84 -1.45 11.28
N LYS A 277 -5.95 -0.13 11.50
CA LYS A 277 -6.13 0.45 12.84
C LYS A 277 -7.38 -0.10 13.53
N ALA A 278 -8.50 -0.13 12.82
CA ALA A 278 -9.77 -0.62 13.36
C ALA A 278 -9.72 -2.10 13.72
N ILE A 279 -9.18 -2.96 12.86
CA ILE A 279 -9.03 -4.41 13.07
C ILE A 279 -8.15 -4.68 14.30
N LEU A 280 -7.08 -3.92 14.47
CA LEU A 280 -6.15 -4.05 15.59
C LEU A 280 -6.60 -3.32 16.87
N GLY A 281 -7.73 -2.62 16.83
CA GLY A 281 -8.30 -1.91 17.99
C GLY A 281 -7.47 -0.69 18.42
N VAL A 282 -6.69 -0.11 17.49
CA VAL A 282 -5.88 1.09 17.71
C VAL A 282 -6.56 2.26 17.03
N ASN A 283 -7.65 2.75 17.62
CA ASN A 283 -8.35 3.94 17.14
C ASN A 283 -7.79 5.14 17.89
N ASP A 284 -7.02 5.98 17.20
CA ASP A 284 -6.66 7.30 17.72
C ASP A 284 -7.77 8.29 17.36
N VAL A 285 -8.13 9.18 18.28
CA VAL A 285 -9.27 10.12 18.15
C VAL A 285 -8.99 11.21 17.09
N THR A 286 -7.75 11.35 16.60
CA THR A 286 -7.30 12.52 15.83
C THR A 286 -6.65 12.24 14.48
N THR A 287 -6.40 10.98 14.08
CA THR A 287 -5.66 10.72 12.82
C THR A 287 -6.53 10.97 11.59
N GLU A 288 -6.36 12.13 10.95
CA GLU A 288 -6.87 12.38 9.61
C GLU A 288 -5.93 11.74 8.58
N THR A 289 -6.27 10.58 8.01
CA THR A 289 -5.49 10.04 6.89
C THR A 289 -5.72 10.90 5.64
N SER A 290 -4.71 11.67 5.21
CA SER A 290 -4.79 12.52 4.01
C SER A 290 -3.87 12.00 2.92
N ASN A 291 -4.43 11.64 1.76
CA ASN A 291 -3.63 11.28 0.60
C ASN A 291 -2.98 12.56 0.07
N LEU A 292 -1.66 12.62 0.14
CA LEU A 292 -0.90 13.68 -0.48
C LEU A 292 -0.08 13.06 -1.61
N ASN A 293 -0.73 12.82 -2.76
CA ASN A 293 -0.06 12.40 -3.99
C ASN A 293 0.81 13.57 -4.48
N LEU A 294 1.94 13.73 -3.84
CA LEU A 294 2.87 14.80 -4.09
C LEU A 294 3.52 14.62 -5.45
N TRP A 295 3.65 13.40 -5.99
CA TRP A 295 4.39 13.18 -7.22
C TRP A 295 3.74 12.12 -8.10
N ASP A 296 3.45 12.52 -9.33
CA ASP A 296 2.94 11.71 -10.42
C ASP A 296 3.97 11.80 -11.56
N ASP A 297 4.32 10.66 -12.15
CA ASP A 297 5.28 10.50 -13.25
C ASP A 297 4.83 11.23 -14.52
N ARG A 298 3.52 11.40 -14.71
CA ARG A 298 2.89 12.10 -15.84
C ARG A 298 2.57 13.56 -15.53
N LEU A 299 2.17 13.88 -14.29
CA LEU A 299 1.69 15.22 -13.93
C LEU A 299 2.68 16.09 -13.12
N GLY A 300 3.78 15.52 -12.63
CA GLY A 300 4.78 16.26 -11.83
C GLY A 300 4.37 16.47 -10.37
N LEU A 301 5.10 17.33 -9.64
CA LEU A 301 4.75 17.62 -8.25
C LEU A 301 3.44 18.43 -8.21
N GLN A 302 2.41 17.89 -7.57
CA GLN A 302 1.15 18.62 -7.38
C GLN A 302 1.33 19.71 -6.31
N LYS A 303 0.59 20.84 -6.42
CA LYS A 303 0.78 22.14 -5.73
C LYS A 303 0.96 22.16 -4.20
N PHE A 304 0.94 21.04 -3.50
CA PHE A 304 1.22 20.99 -2.07
C PHE A 304 2.74 20.94 -1.83
N GLY A 305 3.34 22.03 -1.35
CA GLY A 305 4.68 21.98 -0.73
C GLY A 305 5.90 22.22 -1.62
N VAL A 306 5.75 22.79 -2.83
CA VAL A 306 6.91 23.22 -3.64
C VAL A 306 7.45 24.55 -3.10
N GLN A 307 8.73 24.60 -2.72
CA GLN A 307 9.50 25.85 -2.87
C GLN A 307 10.09 25.86 -4.28
N TYR A 308 9.57 26.74 -5.14
CA TYR A 308 10.23 27.03 -6.41
C TYR A 308 11.50 27.84 -6.10
N HIS A 309 12.65 27.27 -6.39
CA HIS A 309 13.83 28.07 -6.72
C HIS A 309 14.16 27.80 -8.18
N GLU A 310 13.89 28.79 -9.02
CA GLU A 310 14.48 28.87 -10.35
C GLU A 310 16.00 28.97 -10.15
N GLY A 311 16.71 27.89 -10.44
CA GLY A 311 18.16 27.96 -10.53
C GLY A 311 18.52 28.77 -11.77
N GLU A 312 19.16 29.92 -11.59
CA GLU A 312 19.84 30.60 -12.70
C GLU A 312 20.83 29.61 -13.31
N VAL A 313 20.64 29.32 -14.60
CA VAL A 313 21.59 28.60 -15.42
C VAL A 313 22.84 29.47 -15.49
N GLY A 314 23.86 29.13 -14.71
CA GLY A 314 25.14 29.81 -14.75
C GLY A 314 25.73 29.72 -16.15
N GLU A 315 25.89 30.87 -16.79
CA GLU A 315 26.69 31.01 -18.01
C GLU A 315 28.11 30.54 -17.74
N THR A 316 28.58 29.67 -18.64
CA THR A 316 29.97 29.32 -18.85
C THR A 316 30.88 30.56 -18.85
N LYS A 317 31.90 30.54 -18.00
CA LYS A 317 33.23 31.11 -18.29
C LYS A 317 34.31 30.14 -17.85
#